data_AF-A0A946VLP8-F1
#
_entry.id   AF-A0A946VLP8-F1
#
_cell.length_a   1.000
_cell.length_b   1.000
_cell.length_c   1.000
_cell.angle_alpha   90.00
_cell.angle_beta   90.00
_cell.angle_gamma   90.00
#
_symmetry.space_group_name_H-M   'P 1'
#
loop_
_entity.id
_entity.type
_entity.pdbx_description
1 polymer ?
#
loop_
_entity_poly.entity_id
_entity_poly.type
_entity_poly.pdbx_seq_one_letter_code
_entity_poly.pdbx_strand_id
1 'polypeptide(L)'
;MPISQSLARTFICSGILLLLTACGDPTPEAPAVPFEEELQTRLINAIPGEVIEIPAGVHEFTRSLSLTVDGVTLRGAGMNESILSFKNQQQGAEGLLVSANDFVIEDLAIED
;
A
#
# COMPACT_ATOMS: atom_id res chain seq x y z
N MET A 1 41.80 66.87 -17.92
CA MET A 1 40.87 67.85 -17.31
C MET A 1 39.70 68.05 -18.27
N PRO A 2 38.47 68.22 -17.75
CA PRO A 2 37.33 67.35 -18.03
C PRO A 2 36.43 67.81 -19.19
N ILE A 3 35.83 66.85 -19.91
CA ILE A 3 34.68 67.07 -20.78
C ILE A 3 33.46 66.41 -20.12
N SER A 4 32.47 67.27 -19.89
CA SER A 4 31.17 67.06 -19.26
C SER A 4 30.41 65.83 -19.79
N GLN A 5 30.03 64.93 -18.87
CA GLN A 5 29.05 63.86 -19.10
C GLN A 5 27.69 64.31 -18.57
N SER A 6 26.75 64.57 -19.48
CA SER A 6 25.32 64.58 -19.19
C SER A 6 24.69 63.57 -20.12
N LEU A 7 24.28 62.41 -19.60
CA LEU A 7 23.29 61.60 -20.27
C LEU A 7 22.59 60.64 -19.32
N ALA A 8 21.26 60.72 -19.38
CA ALA A 8 20.27 59.65 -19.13
C ALA A 8 20.26 59.04 -17.73
N ARG A 9 19.38 59.54 -16.85
CA ARG A 9 18.00 59.04 -16.69
C ARG A 9 17.91 57.54 -16.38
N THR A 10 18.01 57.27 -15.09
CA THR A 10 17.22 56.32 -14.28
C THR A 10 16.47 55.21 -15.01
N PHE A 11 16.84 53.96 -14.74
CA PHE A 11 15.88 52.84 -14.65
C PHE A 11 16.26 51.91 -13.48
N ILE A 12 15.40 51.91 -12.46
CA ILE A 12 15.39 51.01 -11.31
C ILE A 12 14.34 49.92 -11.62
N CYS A 13 14.73 48.65 -11.63
CA CYS A 13 13.91 47.44 -11.44
C CYS A 13 14.92 46.32 -11.12
N SER A 14 15.28 46.07 -9.85
CA SER A 14 14.53 45.24 -8.89
C SER A 14 13.98 43.95 -9.51
N GLY A 15 14.56 42.81 -9.10
CA GLY A 15 13.97 41.48 -9.35
C GLY A 15 14.97 40.42 -9.82
N ILE A 16 15.80 39.93 -8.90
CA ILE A 16 16.51 38.66 -9.05
C ILE A 16 15.46 37.54 -9.09
N LEU A 17 15.35 36.84 -10.22
CA LEU A 17 14.55 35.61 -10.34
C LEU A 17 15.52 34.42 -10.44
N LEU A 18 15.96 33.93 -9.28
CA LEU A 18 16.62 32.64 -9.15
C LEU A 18 15.53 31.55 -9.21
N LEU A 19 15.43 30.85 -10.33
CA LEU A 19 14.68 29.59 -10.41
C LEU A 19 15.57 28.49 -9.80
N LEU A 20 15.46 28.26 -8.49
CA LEU A 20 15.91 27.02 -7.89
C LEU A 20 14.89 25.94 -8.26
N THR A 21 15.18 25.19 -9.32
CA THR A 21 14.60 23.87 -9.56
C THR A 21 15.06 22.95 -8.44
N ALA A 22 14.27 22.87 -7.37
CA ALA A 22 14.38 21.82 -6.37
C ALA A 22 13.83 20.54 -7.00
N CYS A 23 14.71 19.70 -7.53
CA CYS A 23 14.38 18.28 -7.72
C CYS A 23 14.13 17.72 -6.31
N GLY A 24 12.89 17.28 -6.05
CA GLY A 24 12.58 16.54 -4.83
C GLY A 24 13.33 15.21 -4.86
N ASP A 25 14.19 15.00 -3.87
CA ASP A 25 14.85 13.71 -3.65
C ASP A 25 13.77 12.63 -3.40
N PRO A 26 13.97 11.40 -3.91
CA PRO A 26 13.13 10.28 -3.50
C PRO A 26 13.32 10.09 -1.99
N THR A 27 12.26 10.39 -1.24
CA THR A 27 12.24 10.11 0.20
C THR A 27 12.38 8.59 0.35
N PRO A 28 13.30 8.07 1.17
CA PRO A 28 13.37 6.64 1.45
C PRO A 28 12.07 6.24 2.13
N GLU A 29 11.14 5.65 1.39
CA GLU A 29 9.98 4.97 1.97
C GLU A 29 10.51 3.85 2.88
N ALA A 30 9.99 3.79 4.10
CA ALA A 30 10.26 2.69 5.00
C ALA A 30 9.97 1.35 4.29
N PRO A 31 10.66 0.25 4.64
CA PRO A 31 10.41 -1.03 4.00
C PRO A 31 8.92 -1.38 4.12
N ALA A 32 8.28 -1.59 2.98
CA ALA A 32 6.89 -2.04 2.94
C ALA A 32 6.80 -3.42 3.59
N VAL A 33 5.88 -3.58 4.55
CA VAL A 33 5.57 -4.88 5.13
C VAL A 33 4.96 -5.75 4.02
N PRO A 34 5.42 -7.00 3.82
CA PRO A 34 4.80 -7.90 2.86
C PRO A 34 3.32 -8.13 3.17
N PHE A 35 2.49 -8.22 2.14
CA PHE A 35 1.04 -8.41 2.32
C PHE A 35 0.70 -9.70 3.08
N GLU A 36 1.47 -10.78 2.89
CA GLU A 36 1.31 -12.02 3.67
C GLU A 36 1.38 -11.74 5.18
N GLU A 37 2.39 -11.00 5.63
CA GLU A 37 2.59 -10.67 7.04
C GLU A 37 1.50 -9.72 7.58
N GLU A 38 1.07 -8.76 6.76
CA GLU A 38 -0.02 -7.86 7.08
C GLU A 38 -1.32 -8.63 7.30
N LEU A 39 -1.71 -9.49 6.35
CA LEU A 39 -2.97 -10.23 6.43
C LEU A 39 -2.96 -11.22 7.59
N GLN A 40 -1.86 -11.93 7.82
CA GLN A 40 -1.71 -12.82 8.99
C GLN A 40 -1.91 -12.04 10.29
N THR A 41 -1.29 -10.87 10.41
CA THR A 41 -1.42 -10.01 11.60
C THR A 41 -2.87 -9.53 11.79
N ARG A 42 -3.56 -9.18 10.70
CA ARG A 42 -4.97 -8.77 10.76
C ARG A 42 -5.88 -9.92 11.19
N LEU A 43 -5.68 -11.12 10.66
CA LEU A 43 -6.46 -12.30 11.03
C LEU A 43 -6.25 -12.71 12.50
N ILE A 44 -5.01 -12.60 13.00
CA ILE A 44 -4.68 -12.85 14.42
C ILE A 44 -5.38 -11.84 15.35
N ASN A 45 -5.42 -10.57 14.95
CA ASN A 45 -5.96 -9.48 15.76
C ASN A 45 -7.43 -9.17 15.46
N ALA A 46 -8.09 -9.98 14.63
CA ALA A 46 -9.45 -9.74 14.20
C ALA A 46 -10.40 -9.68 15.39
N ILE A 47 -11.44 -8.86 15.27
CA ILE A 47 -12.53 -8.81 16.25
C ILE A 47 -13.82 -9.41 15.68
N PRO A 48 -14.75 -9.89 16.53
CA PRO A 48 -15.98 -10.47 16.04
C PRO A 48 -16.80 -9.52 15.18
N GLY A 49 -17.26 -10.00 14.02
CA GLY A 49 -18.01 -9.18 13.06
C GLY A 49 -17.15 -8.29 12.16
N GLU A 50 -15.82 -8.35 12.24
CA GLU A 50 -14.94 -7.53 11.41
C GLU A 50 -15.01 -7.92 9.94
N VAL A 51 -14.94 -6.92 9.06
CA VAL A 51 -14.72 -7.11 7.63
C VAL A 51 -13.27 -6.79 7.30
N ILE A 52 -12.54 -7.79 6.85
CA ILE A 52 -11.16 -7.69 6.40
C ILE A 52 -11.15 -7.57 4.88
N GLU A 53 -10.97 -6.34 4.39
CA GLU A 53 -10.85 -6.06 2.96
C GLU A 53 -9.49 -6.54 2.40
N ILE A 54 -9.54 -7.22 1.25
CA ILE A 54 -8.42 -7.72 0.45
C ILE A 54 -8.30 -6.84 -0.80
N PRO A 55 -7.18 -6.13 -1.00
CA PRO A 55 -7.01 -5.29 -2.18
C PRO A 55 -6.96 -6.13 -3.47
N ALA A 56 -7.21 -5.49 -4.60
CA ALA A 56 -6.99 -6.12 -5.91
C ALA A 56 -5.50 -6.49 -6.08
N GLY A 57 -5.24 -7.63 -6.71
CA GLY A 57 -3.92 -8.21 -6.93
C GLY A 57 -3.90 -9.72 -6.72
N VAL A 58 -2.78 -10.33 -7.11
CA VAL A 58 -2.43 -11.71 -6.74
C VAL A 58 -1.52 -11.63 -5.52
N HIS A 59 -2.01 -12.18 -4.42
CA HIS A 59 -1.33 -12.19 -3.12
C HIS A 59 -0.81 -13.61 -2.87
N GLU A 60 0.50 -13.80 -2.97
CA GLU A 60 1.11 -15.11 -2.74
C GLU A 60 1.39 -15.35 -1.26
N PHE A 61 1.10 -16.57 -0.81
CA PHE A 61 1.33 -17.01 0.56
C PHE A 61 2.27 -18.20 0.59
N THR A 62 3.31 -18.11 1.42
CA THR A 62 4.24 -19.21 1.66
C THR A 62 3.84 -20.05 2.88
N ARG A 63 2.88 -19.57 3.68
CA ARG A 63 2.35 -20.22 4.88
C ARG A 63 0.83 -20.18 4.89
N SER A 64 0.21 -21.12 5.60
CA SER A 64 -1.23 -21.11 5.85
C SER A 64 -1.69 -19.82 6.54
N LEU A 65 -2.89 -19.37 6.18
CA LEU A 65 -3.66 -18.39 6.95
C LEU A 65 -4.52 -19.12 7.98
N SER A 66 -4.71 -18.51 9.15
CA SER A 66 -5.59 -19.06 10.19
C SER A 66 -6.50 -17.98 10.78
N LEU A 67 -7.74 -18.36 11.06
CA LEU A 67 -8.74 -17.51 11.70
C LEU A 67 -9.47 -18.28 12.79
N THR A 68 -9.56 -17.70 13.98
CA THR A 68 -10.23 -18.31 15.14
C THR A 68 -11.32 -17.43 15.74
N VAL A 69 -11.68 -16.32 15.09
CA VAL A 69 -12.60 -15.32 15.60
C VAL A 69 -13.91 -15.39 14.84
N ASP A 70 -15.02 -15.51 15.57
CA ASP A 70 -16.36 -15.68 15.02
C ASP A 70 -16.86 -14.43 14.27
N GLY A 71 -17.65 -14.65 13.21
CA GLY A 71 -18.35 -13.60 12.47
C GLY A 71 -17.49 -12.73 11.56
N VAL A 72 -16.21 -13.06 11.37
CA VAL A 72 -15.33 -12.31 10.48
C VAL A 72 -15.69 -12.54 9.01
N THR A 73 -15.66 -11.48 8.21
CA THR A 73 -15.82 -11.52 6.76
C THR A 73 -14.50 -11.18 6.07
N LEU A 74 -14.05 -12.01 5.14
CA LEU A 74 -12.93 -11.70 4.24
C LEU A 74 -13.51 -11.29 2.88
N ARG A 75 -13.33 -10.02 2.48
CA ARG A 75 -13.95 -9.46 1.26
C ARG A 75 -12.89 -8.99 0.29
N GLY A 76 -12.97 -9.37 -0.98
CA GLY A 76 -12.12 -8.81 -2.03
C GLY A 76 -12.80 -7.75 -2.89
N ALA A 77 -12.05 -7.20 -3.84
CA ALA A 77 -12.54 -6.24 -4.83
C ALA A 77 -13.35 -6.90 -5.97
N GLY A 78 -13.31 -8.22 -6.08
CA GLY A 78 -13.97 -9.02 -7.11
C GLY A 78 -13.25 -10.36 -7.31
N MET A 79 -13.98 -11.39 -7.73
CA MET A 79 -13.45 -12.76 -7.89
C MET A 79 -12.24 -12.85 -8.85
N ASN A 80 -12.16 -11.98 -9.86
CA ASN A 80 -11.03 -11.94 -10.80
C ASN A 80 -10.02 -10.81 -10.48
N GLU A 81 -10.24 -10.08 -9.39
CA GLU A 81 -9.45 -8.92 -9.00
C GLU A 81 -8.61 -9.20 -7.75
N SER A 82 -9.19 -9.83 -6.74
CA SER A 82 -8.50 -10.21 -5.50
C SER A 82 -8.27 -11.72 -5.46
N ILE A 83 -7.01 -12.14 -5.55
CA ILE A 83 -6.63 -13.55 -5.58
C ILE A 83 -5.68 -13.85 -4.42
N LEU A 84 -6.05 -14.82 -3.57
CA LEU A 84 -5.17 -15.39 -2.56
C LEU A 84 -4.55 -16.67 -3.14
N SER A 85 -3.27 -16.62 -3.51
CA SER A 85 -2.57 -17.74 -4.15
C SER A 85 -1.65 -18.47 -3.18
N PHE A 86 -1.85 -19.78 -3.08
CA PHE A 86 -1.05 -20.68 -2.23
C PHE A 86 -0.06 -21.53 -3.03
N LYS A 87 0.17 -21.18 -4.30
CA LYS A 87 1.00 -21.93 -5.25
C LYS A 87 2.41 -22.25 -4.79
N ASN A 88 2.99 -21.34 -4.02
CA ASN A 88 4.35 -21.43 -3.51
C ASN A 88 4.37 -21.74 -2.01
N GLN A 89 3.30 -22.31 -1.45
CA GLN A 89 3.21 -22.64 -0.03
C GLN A 89 4.31 -23.64 0.38
N GLN A 90 5.03 -23.29 1.44
CA GLN A 90 6.15 -24.08 1.99
C GLN A 90 5.82 -24.69 3.35
N GLN A 91 4.86 -24.12 4.09
CA GLN A 91 4.49 -24.58 5.43
C GLN A 91 2.97 -24.58 5.66
N GLY A 92 2.52 -25.60 6.39
CA GLY A 92 1.10 -25.91 6.60
C GLY A 92 0.54 -26.79 5.49
N ALA A 93 -0.61 -27.39 5.72
CA ALA A 93 -1.27 -28.26 4.73
C ALA A 93 -2.48 -27.56 4.08
N GLU A 94 -3.01 -26.55 4.75
CA GLU A 94 -4.18 -25.79 4.36
C GLU A 94 -3.76 -24.44 3.76
N GLY A 95 -4.50 -23.93 2.77
CA GLY A 95 -4.36 -22.53 2.36
C GLY A 95 -4.91 -21.61 3.46
N LEU A 96 -6.19 -21.76 3.77
CA LEU A 96 -6.89 -21.04 4.84
C LEU A 96 -7.55 -22.02 5.81
N LEU A 97 -7.15 -21.99 7.07
CA LEU A 97 -7.76 -22.76 8.15
C LEU A 97 -8.69 -21.86 8.98
N VAL A 98 -9.99 -22.16 8.95
CA VAL A 98 -10.99 -21.43 9.73
C VAL A 98 -11.50 -22.31 10.86
N SER A 99 -11.29 -21.85 12.09
CA SER A 99 -11.81 -22.46 13.33
C SER A 99 -12.67 -21.44 14.07
N ALA A 100 -13.73 -20.98 13.40
CA ALA A 100 -14.62 -19.93 13.83
C ALA A 100 -16.04 -20.18 13.29
N ASN A 101 -17.05 -19.65 13.98
CA ASN A 101 -18.45 -19.64 13.54
C ASN A 101 -18.73 -18.44 12.64
N ASP A 102 -19.72 -18.55 11.76
CA ASP A 102 -20.23 -17.44 10.94
C ASP A 102 -19.17 -16.72 10.09
N PHE A 103 -18.13 -17.43 9.66
CA PHE A 103 -17.14 -16.90 8.72
C PHE A 103 -17.75 -16.71 7.33
N VAL A 104 -17.49 -15.56 6.72
CA VAL A 104 -17.87 -15.25 5.33
C VAL A 104 -16.62 -14.96 4.52
N ILE A 105 -16.58 -15.48 3.29
CA ILE A 105 -15.58 -15.11 2.30
C ILE A 105 -16.30 -14.77 1.00
N GLU A 106 -16.03 -13.59 0.45
CA GLU A 106 -16.74 -13.08 -0.72
C GLU A 106 -15.85 -12.20 -1.59
N ASP A 107 -16.26 -12.05 -2.86
CA ASP A 107 -15.63 -11.17 -3.84
C ASP A 107 -14.11 -11.36 -4.01
N LEU A 108 -13.61 -12.60 -3.84
CA LEU A 108 -12.22 -12.97 -4.09
C LEU A 108 -12.11 -14.40 -4.60
N ALA A 109 -10.95 -14.75 -5.15
CA ALA A 109 -10.59 -16.12 -5.51
C ALA A 109 -9.49 -16.68 -4.60
N ILE A 110 -9.50 -18.00 -4.43
CA ILE A 110 -8.42 -18.78 -3.81
C ILE A 110 -7.86 -19.72 -4.86
N GLU A 111 -6.54 -19.71 -5.03
CA GLU A 111 -5.82 -20.49 -6.03
C GLU A 111 -4.66 -21.30 -5.41
N ASP A 112 -4.28 -22.39 -6.07
CA ASP A 112 -3.14 -23.25 -5.76
C ASP A 112 -1.97 -23.10 -6.76
#